data_AF-A0A3E4GQK0-F1
#
_entry.id   AF-A0A3E4GQK0-F1
#
_cell.length_a   1.000
_cell.length_b   1.000
_cell.length_c   1.000
_cell.angle_alpha   90.00
_cell.angle_beta   90.00
_cell.angle_gamma   90.00
#
_symmetry.space_group_name_H-M   'P 1'
#
loop_
_entity.id
_entity.type
_entity.pdbx_description
1 polymer ?
#
loop_
_entity_poly.entity_id
_entity_poly.type
_entity_poly.pdbx_seq_one_letter_code
_entity_poly.pdbx_strand_id
1 'polypeptide(L)'
;MSNTATISQGQEILALQDELTGALIGLARSCGNNPKTENTDEIIIEGLVHTITNSNTGAAALKAMIEKVREEKNTIAPDCAVCAAPCGNTSEYDVSNIWKHETDVRGVETAILFGIREMAAIISPAVVMGKTDAEVNGFFYKALCMISYGMSKEDLLPVVQELGEMNQKCRRLLGQV
;
A
#
# COMPACT_ATOMS: atom_id res chain seq x y z
N MET A 1 14.58 19.11 -26.73
CA MET A 1 14.23 17.67 -26.80
C MET A 1 14.50 16.93 -25.48
N SER A 2 15.37 17.42 -24.58
CA SER A 2 15.67 16.74 -23.30
C SER A 2 14.56 16.86 -22.24
N ASN A 3 13.98 18.05 -22.02
CA ASN A 3 12.98 18.24 -20.95
C ASN A 3 11.67 17.46 -21.14
N THR A 4 11.19 17.30 -22.38
CA THR A 4 9.91 16.61 -22.65
C THR A 4 9.99 15.12 -22.32
N ALA A 5 11.12 14.47 -22.62
CA ALA A 5 11.33 13.05 -22.33
C ALA A 5 11.42 12.78 -20.81
N THR A 6 12.09 13.66 -20.06
CA THR A 6 12.16 13.57 -18.60
C THR A 6 10.80 13.78 -17.94
N ILE A 7 10.00 14.73 -18.43
CA ILE A 7 8.64 14.97 -17.95
C ILE A 7 7.75 13.74 -18.21
N SER A 8 7.80 13.16 -19.42
CA SER A 8 7.00 11.97 -19.74
C SER A 8 7.38 10.76 -18.90
N GLN A 9 8.67 10.58 -18.63
CA GLN A 9 9.15 9.48 -17.78
C GLN A 9 8.68 9.66 -16.32
N GLY A 10 8.76 10.88 -15.78
CA GLY A 10 8.24 11.17 -14.45
C GLY A 10 6.73 10.91 -14.33
N GLN A 11 5.95 11.27 -15.36
CA GLN A 11 4.52 11.00 -15.41
C GLN A 11 4.21 9.49 -15.45
N GLU A 12 4.98 8.70 -16.21
CA GLU A 12 4.83 7.24 -16.24
C GLU A 12 5.09 6.64 -14.84
N ILE A 13 6.15 7.06 -14.16
CA ILE A 13 6.48 6.57 -12.81
C ILE A 13 5.36 6.87 -11.83
N LEU A 14 4.84 8.11 -11.81
CA LEU A 14 3.75 8.49 -10.90
C LEU A 14 2.48 7.67 -11.17
N ALA A 15 2.13 7.46 -12.44
CA ALA A 15 0.97 6.64 -12.81
C ALA A 15 1.13 5.20 -12.34
N LEU A 16 2.33 4.62 -12.48
CA LEU A 16 2.62 3.26 -12.01
C LEU A 16 2.64 3.16 -10.47
N GLN A 17 3.06 4.20 -9.75
CA GLN A 17 2.98 4.23 -8.29
C GLN A 17 1.53 4.28 -7.79
N ASP A 18 0.65 5.01 -8.49
CA ASP A 18 -0.78 5.02 -8.22
C ASP A 18 -1.41 3.65 -8.54
N GLU A 19 -1.06 3.04 -9.68
CA GLU A 19 -1.52 1.69 -10.04
C GLU A 19 -1.09 0.66 -8.99
N LEU A 20 0.17 0.67 -8.56
CA LEU A 20 0.68 -0.20 -7.51
C LEU A 20 -0.03 0.03 -6.17
N THR A 21 -0.29 1.28 -5.81
CA THR A 21 -1.06 1.61 -4.60
C THR A 21 -2.48 1.02 -4.68
N GLY A 22 -3.14 1.14 -5.84
CA GLY A 22 -4.46 0.56 -6.10
C GLY A 22 -4.47 -0.96 -5.98
N ALA A 23 -3.45 -1.64 -6.51
CA ALA A 23 -3.27 -3.08 -6.41
C ALA A 23 -3.04 -3.54 -4.96
N LEU A 24 -2.20 -2.81 -4.20
CA LEU A 24 -1.93 -3.09 -2.78
C LEU A 24 -3.19 -2.99 -1.91
N ILE A 25 -4.05 -1.99 -2.16
CA ILE A 25 -5.35 -1.88 -1.48
C ILE A 25 -6.25 -3.08 -1.84
N GLY A 26 -6.27 -3.49 -3.10
CA GLY A 26 -7.02 -4.67 -3.53
C GLY A 26 -6.54 -5.96 -2.86
N LEU A 27 -5.23 -6.14 -2.73
CA LEU A 27 -4.62 -7.25 -1.98
C LEU A 27 -5.00 -7.19 -0.49
N ALA A 28 -4.88 -6.01 0.13
CA ALA A 28 -5.19 -5.84 1.54
C ALA A 28 -6.66 -6.16 1.88
N ARG A 29 -7.60 -5.71 1.05
CA ARG A 29 -9.02 -6.03 1.19
C ARG A 29 -9.31 -7.53 1.00
N SER A 30 -8.60 -8.18 0.08
CA SER A 30 -8.72 -9.62 -0.15
C SER A 30 -8.37 -10.44 1.10
N CYS A 31 -7.40 -9.97 1.88
CA CYS A 31 -6.98 -10.58 3.15
C CYS A 31 -8.01 -10.41 4.29
N GLY A 32 -9.04 -9.58 4.13
CA GLY A 32 -10.09 -9.41 5.13
C GLY A 32 -11.02 -10.62 5.25
N ASN A 33 -11.14 -11.42 4.18
CA ASN A 33 -12.01 -12.60 4.13
C ASN A 33 -11.26 -13.90 3.81
N ASN A 34 -9.97 -13.82 3.51
CA ASN A 34 -9.15 -14.94 3.08
C ASN A 34 -7.84 -14.99 3.89
N PRO A 35 -7.31 -16.19 4.19
CA PRO A 35 -6.04 -16.31 4.87
C PRO A 35 -4.91 -15.75 4.00
N LYS A 36 -3.99 -15.02 4.63
CA LYS A 36 -2.73 -14.59 4.01
C LYS A 36 -1.82 -15.80 3.75
N THR A 37 -0.94 -15.68 2.77
CA THR A 37 0.21 -16.59 2.62
C THR A 37 1.36 -16.11 3.51
N GLU A 38 2.44 -16.88 3.60
CA GLU A 38 3.67 -16.46 4.27
C GLU A 38 4.34 -15.25 3.59
N ASN A 39 4.05 -14.98 2.31
CA ASN A 39 4.70 -13.92 1.53
C ASN A 39 3.93 -12.59 1.57
N THR A 40 2.65 -12.61 1.95
CA THR A 40 1.76 -11.46 1.77
C THR A 40 2.25 -10.21 2.51
N ASP A 41 2.73 -10.37 3.75
CA ASP A 41 3.18 -9.25 4.57
C ASP A 41 4.41 -8.57 3.96
N GLU A 42 5.37 -9.35 3.45
CA GLU A 42 6.56 -8.82 2.77
C GLU A 42 6.19 -8.10 1.48
N ILE A 43 5.27 -8.66 0.68
CA ILE A 43 4.77 -8.06 -0.57
C ILE A 43 4.10 -6.71 -0.31
N ILE A 44 3.30 -6.59 0.75
CA ILE A 44 2.67 -5.31 1.13
C ILE A 44 3.74 -4.26 1.47
N ILE A 45 4.73 -4.64 2.27
CA ILE A 45 5.79 -3.73 2.74
C ILE A 45 6.69 -3.30 1.57
N GLU A 46 7.16 -4.24 0.75
CA GLU A 46 7.97 -3.98 -0.44
C GLU A 46 7.24 -3.09 -1.43
N GLY A 47 5.97 -3.39 -1.72
CA GLY A 47 5.14 -2.59 -2.61
C GLY A 47 4.97 -1.15 -2.12
N LEU A 48 4.72 -0.95 -0.82
CA LEU A 48 4.63 0.39 -0.24
C LEU A 48 5.94 1.18 -0.39
N VAL A 49 7.10 0.54 -0.20
CA VAL A 49 8.41 1.17 -0.42
C VAL A 49 8.58 1.63 -1.88
N HIS A 50 8.12 0.83 -2.84
CA HIS A 50 8.19 1.18 -4.27
C HIS A 50 7.31 2.39 -4.65
N THR A 51 6.32 2.73 -3.83
CA THR A 51 5.42 3.89 -4.06
C THR A 51 5.92 5.20 -3.43
N ILE A 52 7.13 5.23 -2.87
CA ILE A 52 7.75 6.47 -2.38
C ILE A 52 8.22 7.32 -3.57
N THR A 53 7.71 8.54 -3.72
CA THR A 53 7.95 9.38 -4.92
C THR A 53 9.42 9.73 -5.19
N ASN A 54 10.27 9.73 -4.15
CA ASN A 54 11.72 9.97 -4.28
C ASN A 54 12.55 8.68 -4.34
N SER A 55 11.92 7.51 -4.50
CA SER A 55 12.67 6.29 -4.73
C SER A 55 13.28 6.30 -6.13
N ASN A 56 14.51 5.81 -6.28
CA ASN A 56 15.12 5.59 -7.60
C ASN A 56 14.51 4.37 -8.33
N THR A 57 13.23 4.07 -8.07
CA THR A 57 12.54 2.91 -8.62
C THR A 57 12.17 3.17 -10.09
N GLY A 58 12.72 2.38 -11.01
CA GLY A 58 12.39 2.47 -12.42
C GLY A 58 11.04 1.84 -12.77
N ALA A 59 10.48 2.23 -13.92
CA ALA A 59 9.17 1.76 -14.40
C ALA A 59 9.08 0.22 -14.52
N ALA A 60 10.17 -0.44 -14.90
CA ALA A 60 10.23 -1.90 -14.98
C ALA A 60 10.04 -2.57 -13.61
N ALA A 61 10.65 -2.00 -12.55
CA ALA A 61 10.51 -2.52 -11.20
C ALA A 61 9.10 -2.29 -10.63
N LEU A 62 8.46 -1.17 -10.97
CA LEU A 62 7.06 -0.93 -10.60
C LEU A 62 6.11 -1.92 -11.29
N LYS A 63 6.27 -2.14 -12.60
CA LYS A 63 5.47 -3.13 -13.35
C LYS A 63 5.63 -4.54 -12.78
N ALA A 64 6.87 -4.95 -12.49
CA ALA A 64 7.12 -6.24 -11.86
C ALA A 64 6.46 -6.37 -10.47
N MET A 65 6.50 -5.30 -9.67
CA MET A 65 5.87 -5.29 -8.35
C MET A 65 4.33 -5.34 -8.44
N ILE A 66 3.73 -4.64 -9.40
CA ILE A 66 2.28 -4.69 -9.65
C ILE A 66 1.85 -6.13 -9.97
N GLU A 67 2.57 -6.81 -10.87
CA GLU A 67 2.26 -8.20 -11.19
C GLU A 67 2.45 -9.13 -9.99
N LYS A 68 3.51 -8.95 -9.20
CA LYS A 68 3.73 -9.70 -7.94
C LYS A 68 2.54 -9.54 -6.97
N VAL A 69 2.02 -8.33 -6.80
CA VAL A 69 0.84 -8.05 -5.95
C VAL A 69 -0.42 -8.72 -6.51
N ARG A 70 -0.61 -8.69 -7.84
CA ARG A 70 -1.76 -9.32 -8.51
C ARG A 70 -1.73 -10.84 -8.39
N GLU A 71 -0.57 -11.46 -8.57
CA GLU A 71 -0.35 -12.89 -8.42
C GLU A 71 -0.64 -13.36 -6.99
N GLU A 72 -0.12 -12.64 -5.99
CA GLU A 72 -0.39 -12.92 -4.58
C GLU A 72 -1.89 -12.80 -4.27
N LYS A 73 -2.54 -11.75 -4.76
CA LYS A 73 -3.99 -11.57 -4.60
C LYS A 73 -4.79 -12.73 -5.20
N ASN A 74 -4.40 -13.21 -6.38
CA ASN A 74 -5.05 -14.34 -7.03
C ASN A 74 -4.78 -15.67 -6.32
N THR A 75 -3.66 -15.78 -5.59
CA THR A 75 -3.37 -16.93 -4.72
C THR A 75 -4.25 -16.91 -3.47
N ILE A 76 -4.43 -15.73 -2.86
CA ILE A 76 -5.27 -15.54 -1.66
C ILE A 76 -6.76 -15.69 -1.96
N ALA A 77 -7.22 -15.17 -3.10
CA ALA A 77 -8.64 -15.15 -3.47
C ALA A 77 -8.85 -15.67 -4.92
N PRO A 78 -8.53 -16.95 -5.21
CA PRO A 78 -8.58 -17.50 -6.57
C PRO A 78 -9.99 -17.49 -7.15
N ASP A 79 -11.00 -17.79 -6.33
CA ASP A 79 -12.40 -17.82 -6.78
C ASP A 79 -12.93 -16.42 -7.11
N CYS A 80 -12.36 -15.37 -6.50
CA CYS A 80 -12.73 -13.99 -6.82
C CYS A 80 -12.20 -13.53 -8.18
N ALA A 81 -11.12 -14.13 -8.70
CA ALA A 81 -10.53 -13.76 -9.99
C ALA A 81 -11.42 -14.16 -11.19
N VAL A 82 -12.23 -15.21 -11.01
CA VAL A 82 -13.14 -15.74 -12.06
C VAL A 82 -14.62 -15.59 -11.69
N CYS A 83 -14.92 -14.86 -10.62
CA CYS A 83 -16.27 -14.73 -10.11
C CYS A 83 -17.20 -14.06 -11.14
N ALA A 84 -18.31 -14.72 -11.48
CA ALA A 84 -19.31 -14.19 -12.40
C ALA A 84 -20.12 -13.00 -11.82
N ALA A 85 -20.02 -12.75 -10.51
CA ALA A 85 -20.68 -11.67 -9.79
C ALA A 85 -19.69 -10.94 -8.87
N PRO A 86 -18.77 -10.13 -9.42
CA PRO A 86 -17.73 -9.47 -8.63
C PRO A 86 -18.35 -8.47 -7.64
N CYS A 87 -17.98 -8.59 -6.36
CA CYS A 87 -18.48 -7.73 -5.28
C CYS A 87 -17.60 -6.50 -4.99
N GLY A 88 -16.43 -6.40 -5.63
CA GLY A 88 -15.49 -5.29 -5.44
C GLY A 88 -14.44 -5.48 -4.33
N ASN A 89 -14.59 -6.49 -3.46
CA ASN A 89 -13.67 -6.71 -2.32
C ASN A 89 -12.23 -7.09 -2.73
N THR A 90 -12.03 -7.53 -3.98
CA THR A 90 -10.71 -7.88 -4.52
C THR A 90 -10.32 -7.01 -5.71
N SER A 91 -11.10 -5.96 -5.99
CA SER A 91 -10.83 -5.02 -7.08
C SER A 91 -9.69 -4.08 -6.68
N GLU A 92 -8.89 -3.69 -7.67
CA GLU A 92 -7.91 -2.63 -7.48
C GLU A 92 -8.63 -1.31 -7.19
N TYR A 93 -8.07 -0.53 -6.29
CA TYR A 93 -8.65 0.76 -5.91
C TYR A 93 -8.23 1.85 -6.89
N ASP A 94 -9.19 2.64 -7.37
CA ASP A 94 -8.89 3.87 -8.11
C ASP A 94 -8.39 4.94 -7.14
N VAL A 95 -7.06 5.07 -7.06
CA VAL A 95 -6.37 6.04 -6.18
C VAL A 95 -6.79 7.48 -6.47
N SER A 96 -7.29 7.78 -7.67
CA SER A 96 -7.80 9.12 -7.98
C SER A 96 -8.98 9.54 -7.11
N ASN A 97 -9.67 8.59 -6.48
CA ASN A 97 -10.74 8.89 -5.51
C ASN A 97 -10.21 9.65 -4.29
N ILE A 98 -9.03 9.30 -3.76
CA ILE A 98 -8.39 10.05 -2.66
C ILE A 98 -8.20 11.51 -3.09
N TRP A 99 -7.76 11.75 -4.32
CA TRP A 99 -7.49 13.09 -4.82
C TRP A 99 -8.76 13.93 -5.05
N LYS A 100 -9.89 13.25 -5.30
CA LYS A 100 -11.21 13.85 -5.57
C LYS A 100 -12.02 14.15 -4.32
N HIS A 101 -11.70 13.53 -3.17
CA HIS A 101 -12.39 13.79 -1.91
C HIS A 101 -12.24 15.24 -1.43
N GLU A 102 -13.13 15.63 -0.51
CA GLU A 102 -13.08 16.94 0.14
C GLU A 102 -11.71 17.19 0.79
N THR A 103 -11.30 18.46 0.83
CA THR A 103 -9.90 18.82 1.09
C THR A 103 -9.40 18.33 2.45
N ASP A 104 -10.27 18.30 3.45
CA ASP A 104 -9.95 17.84 4.80
C ASP A 104 -9.85 16.30 4.87
N VAL A 105 -10.79 15.57 4.29
CA VAL A 105 -10.74 14.10 4.15
C VAL A 105 -9.51 13.67 3.36
N ARG A 106 -9.31 14.24 2.16
CA ARG A 106 -8.14 14.01 1.32
C ARG A 106 -6.84 14.27 2.07
N GLY A 107 -6.79 15.34 2.89
CA GLY A 107 -5.63 15.66 3.71
C GLY A 107 -5.27 14.52 4.66
N VAL A 108 -6.26 13.93 5.33
CA VAL A 108 -6.05 12.82 6.27
C VAL A 108 -5.72 11.51 5.55
N GLU A 109 -6.42 11.17 4.46
CA GLU A 109 -6.10 9.99 3.64
C GLU A 109 -4.67 10.05 3.10
N THR A 110 -4.25 11.21 2.61
CA THR A 110 -2.88 11.43 2.11
C THR A 110 -1.86 11.27 3.24
N ALA A 111 -2.14 11.82 4.42
CA ALA A 111 -1.27 11.68 5.59
C ALA A 111 -1.09 10.22 6.01
N ILE A 112 -2.18 9.43 6.01
CA ILE A 112 -2.12 7.99 6.30
C ILE A 112 -1.31 7.28 5.21
N LEU A 113 -1.62 7.50 3.93
CA LEU A 113 -0.96 6.83 2.81
C LEU A 113 0.55 7.09 2.81
N PHE A 114 0.98 8.34 2.94
CA PHE A 114 2.41 8.66 2.99
C PHE A 114 3.06 8.16 4.27
N GLY A 115 2.35 8.23 5.40
CA GLY A 115 2.82 7.69 6.66
C GLY A 115 3.09 6.19 6.62
N ILE A 116 2.22 5.39 6.00
CA ILE A 116 2.46 3.95 5.87
C ILE A 116 3.56 3.62 4.87
N ARG A 117 3.79 4.45 3.85
CA ARG A 117 4.96 4.31 2.96
C ARG A 117 6.27 4.53 3.73
N GLU A 118 6.31 5.57 4.57
CA GLU A 118 7.46 5.82 5.45
C GLU A 118 7.64 4.69 6.48
N MET A 119 6.55 4.23 7.10
CA MET A 119 6.57 3.11 8.04
C MET A 119 7.12 1.83 7.40
N ALA A 120 6.72 1.53 6.16
CA ALA A 120 7.23 0.40 5.38
C ALA A 120 8.74 0.53 5.13
N ALA A 121 9.21 1.73 4.77
CA ALA A 121 10.65 1.98 4.60
C ALA A 121 11.46 1.78 5.89
N ILE A 122 10.89 2.14 7.05
CA ILE A 122 11.54 1.93 8.35
C ILE A 122 11.69 0.43 8.67
N ILE A 123 10.65 -0.37 8.45
CA ILE A 123 10.65 -1.78 8.86
C ILE A 123 11.25 -2.73 7.83
N SER A 124 11.27 -2.36 6.55
CA SER A 124 11.76 -3.19 5.44
C SER A 124 13.14 -3.86 5.71
N PRO A 125 14.17 -3.19 6.27
CA PRO A 125 15.44 -3.85 6.57
C PRO A 125 15.31 -4.98 7.60
N ALA A 126 14.43 -4.83 8.60
CA ALA A 126 14.19 -5.87 9.60
C ALA A 126 13.45 -7.07 8.98
N VAL A 127 12.49 -6.81 8.08
CA VAL A 127 11.75 -7.84 7.35
C VAL A 127 12.68 -8.66 6.46
N VAL A 128 13.61 -8.02 5.75
CA VAL A 128 14.65 -8.70 4.94
C VAL A 128 15.53 -9.62 5.80
N MET A 129 15.68 -9.32 7.09
CA MET A 129 16.40 -10.15 8.08
C MET A 129 15.49 -11.18 8.78
N GLY A 130 14.25 -11.37 8.30
CA GLY A 130 13.29 -12.35 8.81
C GLY A 130 12.56 -11.91 10.09
N LYS A 131 12.67 -10.65 10.51
CA LYS A 131 11.93 -10.13 11.66
C LYS A 131 10.57 -9.60 11.24
N THR A 132 9.52 -10.09 11.89
CA THR A 132 8.14 -9.68 11.65
C THR A 132 7.46 -9.34 12.97
N ASP A 133 6.42 -8.51 12.89
CA ASP A 133 5.58 -8.17 14.03
C ASP A 133 4.12 -8.11 13.57
N ALA A 134 3.25 -8.92 14.18
CA ALA A 134 1.88 -9.09 13.72
C ALA A 134 1.04 -7.82 13.85
N GLU A 135 1.33 -6.95 14.82
CA GLU A 135 0.60 -5.69 15.02
C GLU A 135 1.00 -4.67 13.95
N VAL A 136 2.31 -4.53 13.70
CA VAL A 136 2.84 -3.71 12.59
C VAL A 136 2.27 -4.17 11.26
N ASN A 137 2.32 -5.48 10.99
CA ASN A 137 1.82 -6.04 9.76
C ASN A 137 0.31 -5.78 9.62
N GLY A 138 -0.47 -6.10 10.66
CA GLY A 138 -1.92 -5.86 10.69
C GLY A 138 -2.30 -4.40 10.42
N PHE A 139 -1.51 -3.46 10.91
CA PHE A 139 -1.77 -2.04 10.70
C PHE A 139 -1.66 -1.61 9.23
N PHE A 140 -0.73 -2.17 8.44
CA PHE A 140 -0.67 -1.87 7.00
C PHE A 140 -1.98 -2.21 6.28
N TYR A 141 -2.55 -3.38 6.56
CA TYR A 141 -3.84 -3.80 5.99
C TYR A 141 -4.97 -2.87 6.41
N LYS A 142 -5.03 -2.55 7.72
CA LYS A 142 -6.03 -1.65 8.27
C LYS A 142 -5.96 -0.29 7.58
N ALA A 143 -4.79 0.32 7.53
CA ALA A 143 -4.60 1.64 6.93
C ALA A 143 -4.98 1.67 5.45
N LEU A 144 -4.49 0.70 4.64
CA LEU A 144 -4.84 0.57 3.22
C LEU A 144 -6.34 0.39 2.99
N CYS A 145 -7.01 -0.39 3.84
CA CYS A 145 -8.46 -0.55 3.77
C CYS A 145 -9.19 0.74 4.15
N MET A 146 -8.81 1.39 5.26
CA MET A 146 -9.50 2.58 5.77
C MET A 146 -9.49 3.75 4.79
N ILE A 147 -8.35 4.03 4.14
CA ILE A 147 -8.23 5.11 3.13
C ILE A 147 -9.01 4.84 1.84
N SER A 148 -9.60 3.65 1.71
CA SER A 148 -10.26 3.20 0.49
C SER A 148 -11.79 3.10 0.63
N TYR A 149 -12.32 3.21 1.85
CA TYR A 149 -13.75 3.04 2.13
C TYR A 149 -14.57 4.33 2.08
N GLY A 150 -13.95 5.48 1.77
CA GLY A 150 -14.64 6.77 1.76
C GLY A 150 -15.13 7.17 3.15
N MET A 151 -14.30 6.89 4.16
CA MET A 151 -14.58 7.19 5.57
C MET A 151 -14.62 8.71 5.81
N SER A 152 -15.31 9.12 6.88
CA SER A 152 -15.24 10.51 7.33
C SER A 152 -13.85 10.84 7.87
N LYS A 153 -13.53 12.13 7.94
CA LYS A 153 -12.31 12.60 8.59
C LYS A 153 -12.22 12.12 10.04
N GLU A 154 -13.33 12.21 10.78
CA GLU A 154 -13.41 11.82 12.19
C GLU A 154 -13.09 10.34 12.39
N ASP A 155 -13.52 9.49 11.46
CA ASP A 155 -13.22 8.05 11.48
C ASP A 155 -11.76 7.73 11.13
N LEU A 156 -11.10 8.60 10.36
CA LEU A 156 -9.70 8.43 9.96
C LEU A 156 -8.70 8.98 10.99
N LEU A 157 -9.10 9.92 11.86
CA LEU A 157 -8.22 10.49 12.88
C LEU A 157 -7.60 9.43 13.82
N PRO A 158 -8.34 8.42 14.32
CA PRO A 158 -7.76 7.33 15.10
C PRO A 158 -6.68 6.55 14.34
N VAL A 159 -6.82 6.39 13.03
CA VAL A 159 -5.83 5.69 12.18
C VAL A 159 -4.53 6.49 12.11
N VAL A 160 -4.60 7.83 12.06
CA VAL A 160 -3.40 8.70 12.12
C VAL A 160 -2.67 8.57 13.46
N GLN A 161 -3.42 8.47 14.57
CA GLN A 161 -2.82 8.27 15.89
C GLN A 161 -2.07 6.94 15.97
N GLU A 162 -2.74 5.85 15.58
CA GLU A 162 -2.16 4.50 15.58
C GLU A 162 -0.96 4.39 14.64
N LEU A 163 -0.98 5.07 13.49
CA LEU A 163 0.18 5.21 12.60
C LEU A 163 1.41 5.76 13.35
N GLY A 164 1.22 6.75 14.23
CA GLY A 164 2.29 7.28 15.06
C GLY A 164 2.88 6.23 16.02
N GLU A 165 2.01 5.43 16.64
CA GLU A 165 2.39 4.36 17.56
C GLU A 165 3.14 3.24 16.84
N MET A 166 2.65 2.82 15.67
CA MET A 166 3.27 1.80 14.84
C MET A 166 4.61 2.25 14.26
N ASN A 167 4.74 3.51 13.85
CA ASN A 167 6.02 4.08 13.43
C ASN A 167 7.08 4.00 14.54
N GLN A 168 6.72 4.30 15.79
CA GLN A 168 7.63 4.13 16.92
C GLN A 168 7.98 2.66 17.15
N LYS A 169 7.02 1.74 16.98
CA LYS A 169 7.26 0.31 17.09
C LYS A 169 8.22 -0.20 16.02
N CYS A 170 8.05 0.21 14.76
CA CYS A 170 8.97 -0.12 13.67
C CYS A 170 10.40 0.32 13.98
N ARG A 171 10.59 1.54 14.51
CA ARG A 171 11.93 2.05 14.91
C ARG A 171 12.55 1.22 16.03
N ARG A 172 11.76 0.76 17.01
CA ARG A 172 12.26 -0.13 18.07
C ARG A 172 12.68 -1.49 17.54
N LEU A 173 11.88 -2.08 16.64
CA LEU A 173 12.21 -3.35 15.98
C LEU A 173 13.49 -3.23 15.14
N LEU A 174 13.65 -2.13 14.41
CA LEU A 174 14.85 -1.84 13.64
C LEU A 174 16.08 -1.63 14.55
N GLY A 175 15.93 -1.02 15.72
CA GLY A 175 17.04 -0.88 16.67
C GLY A 175 17.53 -2.18 17.30
N GLN A 176 16.82 -3.30 17.10
CA GLN A 176 17.20 -4.62 17.60
C GLN A 176 17.92 -5.47 16.55
N VAL A 177 17.97 -5.03 15.28
CA VAL A 177 18.69 -5.70 14.18
C VAL A 177 20.09 -5.11 14.06
#